data_AF-A0A930QMW1-F1
#
_entry.id   AF-A0A930QMW1-F1
#
_cell.length_a   1.000
_cell.length_b   1.000
_cell.length_c   1.000
_cell.angle_alpha   90.00
_cell.angle_beta   90.00
_cell.angle_gamma   90.00
#
_symmetry.space_group_name_H-M   'P 1'
#
loop_
_entity.id
_entity.type
_entity.pdbx_description
1 polymer ?
#
loop_
_entity_poly.entity_id
_entity_poly.type
_entity_poly.pdbx_seq_one_letter_code
_entity_poly.pdbx_strand_id
1 'polypeptide(L)'
;MLTLTNLSNADCDVEHILHGDADALPAILQELGLDGIEFMLCAPWDRTLFPPACVKGVHLLFWPTWVDFWRGDRTALMAEFGSEDNVRGYYGSLNVADWVEGWRENLRRAAECQPQYLVFHVAHNCTSEMYTRAF
;
A
#
# COMPACT_ATOMS: atom_id res chain seq x y z
N MET A 1 -24.71 -2.53 -2.56
CA MET A 1 -23.52 -1.89 -1.99
C MET A 1 -22.61 -3.02 -1.55
N LEU A 2 -21.32 -2.99 -1.92
CA LEU A 2 -20.38 -4.05 -1.53
C LEU A 2 -19.98 -3.87 -0.06
N THR A 3 -19.81 -4.98 0.66
CA THR A 3 -19.25 -5.04 2.02
C THR A 3 -17.88 -5.68 1.94
N LEU A 4 -16.82 -4.92 2.23
CA LEU A 4 -15.44 -5.30 1.95
C LEU A 4 -14.55 -5.08 3.18
N THR A 5 -13.39 -5.75 3.20
CA THR A 5 -12.31 -5.48 4.15
C THR A 5 -11.00 -5.20 3.42
N ASN A 6 -10.09 -4.47 4.07
CA ASN A 6 -8.72 -4.32 3.58
C ASN A 6 -7.90 -5.56 3.95
N LEU A 7 -7.09 -6.05 3.02
CA LEU A 7 -6.12 -7.11 3.28
C LEU A 7 -4.92 -6.93 2.35
N SER A 8 -3.71 -7.13 2.86
CA SER A 8 -2.50 -7.09 2.04
C SER A 8 -1.92 -8.49 1.80
N ASN A 9 -1.03 -8.60 0.81
CA ASN A 9 -0.15 -9.76 0.68
C ASN A 9 1.25 -9.50 1.27
N ALA A 10 1.35 -8.63 2.28
CA ALA A 10 2.56 -8.55 3.08
C ALA A 10 2.72 -9.83 3.90
N ASP A 11 3.96 -10.21 4.20
CA ASP A 11 4.28 -11.45 4.92
C ASP A 11 3.50 -11.57 6.25
N CYS A 12 3.35 -10.46 6.99
CA CYS A 12 2.60 -10.47 8.25
C CYS A 12 1.12 -10.86 8.07
N ASP A 13 0.46 -10.40 7.00
CA ASP A 13 -0.94 -10.74 6.75
C ASP A 13 -1.05 -12.18 6.22
N VAL A 14 -0.15 -12.58 5.32
CA VAL A 14 -0.15 -13.95 4.78
C VAL A 14 0.12 -14.98 5.87
N GLU A 15 1.05 -14.72 6.78
CA GLU A 15 1.42 -15.64 7.85
C GLU A 15 0.40 -15.66 8.99
N HIS A 16 -0.14 -14.51 9.39
CA HIS A 16 -0.97 -14.39 10.59
C HIS A 16 -2.48 -14.43 10.32
N ILE A 17 -2.94 -14.11 9.11
CA ILE A 17 -4.37 -14.12 8.75
C ILE A 17 -4.67 -15.31 7.84
N LEU A 18 -3.88 -15.50 6.77
CA LEU A 18 -4.13 -16.58 5.80
C LEU A 18 -3.42 -17.89 6.17
N HIS A 19 -2.40 -17.84 7.02
CA HIS A 19 -1.55 -18.98 7.37
C HIS A 19 -0.94 -19.71 6.16
N GLY A 20 -0.77 -19.00 5.03
CA GLY A 20 -0.34 -19.60 3.76
C GLY A 20 -1.33 -20.58 3.15
N ASP A 21 -2.58 -20.60 3.61
CA ASP A 21 -3.65 -21.47 3.12
C ASP A 21 -4.51 -20.75 2.07
N ALA A 22 -4.63 -21.37 0.89
CA ALA A 22 -5.42 -20.83 -0.22
C ALA A 22 -6.94 -20.82 0.07
N ASP A 23 -7.40 -21.67 0.99
CA ASP A 23 -8.82 -21.74 1.35
C ASP A 23 -9.20 -20.73 2.46
N ALA A 24 -8.21 -20.13 3.14
CA ALA A 24 -8.44 -19.22 4.26
C ALA A 24 -9.20 -17.95 3.86
N LEU A 25 -8.81 -17.30 2.75
CA LEU A 25 -9.46 -16.07 2.32
C LEU A 25 -10.95 -16.31 1.96
N PRO A 26 -11.31 -17.27 1.09
CA PRO A 26 -12.71 -17.61 0.86
C PRO A 26 -13.50 -17.93 2.14
N ALA A 27 -12.90 -18.68 3.07
CA ALA A 27 -13.54 -19.02 4.34
C ALA A 27 -13.82 -17.79 5.21
N ILE A 28 -12.85 -16.88 5.36
CA ILE A 28 -13.01 -15.62 6.11
C ILE A 28 -14.11 -14.75 5.48
N LEU A 29 -14.11 -14.62 4.15
CA LEU A 29 -15.14 -13.83 3.45
C LEU A 29 -16.54 -14.42 3.66
N GLN A 30 -16.66 -15.75 3.60
CA GLN A 30 -17.93 -16.43 3.85
C GLN A 30 -18.39 -16.27 5.30
N GLU A 31 -17.50 -16.46 6.27
CA GLU A 31 -17.78 -16.36 7.71
C GLU A 31 -18.27 -14.96 8.09
N LEU A 32 -17.63 -13.93 7.54
CA LEU A 32 -17.94 -12.53 7.82
C LEU A 32 -19.03 -11.93 6.92
N GLY A 33 -19.52 -12.69 5.93
CA GLY A 33 -20.51 -12.20 4.96
C GLY A 33 -20.01 -11.07 4.07
N LEU A 34 -18.73 -11.09 3.71
CA LEU A 34 -18.07 -10.07 2.89
C LEU A 34 -18.13 -10.44 1.40
N ASP A 35 -18.29 -9.42 0.55
CA ASP A 35 -18.30 -9.59 -0.90
C ASP A 35 -16.90 -9.77 -1.50
N GLY A 36 -15.85 -9.44 -0.73
CA GLY A 36 -14.46 -9.51 -1.15
C GLY A 36 -13.54 -8.56 -0.38
N ILE A 37 -12.39 -8.25 -0.98
CA ILE A 37 -11.35 -7.41 -0.39
C ILE A 37 -11.03 -6.15 -1.22
N GLU A 38 -10.59 -5.12 -0.50
CA GLU A 38 -9.69 -4.08 -1.00
C GLU A 38 -8.26 -4.60 -0.82
N PHE A 39 -7.62 -4.96 -1.93
CA PHE A 39 -6.33 -5.66 -1.90
C PHE A 39 -5.15 -4.69 -1.94
N MET A 40 -4.23 -4.78 -1.00
CA MET A 40 -2.98 -4.01 -0.99
C MET A 40 -1.81 -4.89 -1.45
N LEU A 41 -1.24 -4.61 -2.62
CA LEU A 41 -0.15 -5.40 -3.21
C LEU A 41 1.23 -4.95 -2.70
N CYS A 42 1.69 -5.57 -1.62
CA CYS A 42 3.01 -5.40 -1.03
C CYS A 42 4.07 -6.32 -1.65
N ALA A 43 3.69 -7.49 -2.16
CA ALA A 43 4.55 -8.51 -2.74
C ALA A 43 4.02 -9.01 -4.11
N PRO A 44 4.74 -9.86 -4.88
CA PRO A 44 4.18 -10.48 -6.08
C PRO A 44 2.83 -11.16 -5.80
N TRP A 45 1.89 -11.05 -6.74
CA TRP A 45 0.53 -11.52 -6.52
C TRP A 45 0.42 -13.04 -6.73
N ASP A 46 0.27 -13.77 -5.63
CA ASP A 46 -0.13 -15.17 -5.64
C ASP A 46 -1.66 -15.28 -5.83
N ARG A 47 -2.05 -15.73 -7.02
CA ARG A 47 -3.47 -15.89 -7.41
C ARG A 47 -4.14 -17.09 -6.73
N THR A 48 -3.37 -17.97 -6.10
CA THR A 48 -3.90 -19.10 -5.32
C THR A 48 -4.36 -18.62 -3.95
N LEU A 49 -3.52 -17.85 -3.25
CA LEU A 49 -3.85 -17.24 -1.95
C LEU A 49 -4.84 -16.09 -2.06
N PHE A 50 -4.77 -15.31 -3.15
CA PHE A 50 -5.65 -14.19 -3.41
C PHE A 50 -6.37 -14.37 -4.75
N PRO A 51 -7.43 -15.19 -4.83
CA PRO A 51 -8.15 -15.42 -6.06
C PRO A 51 -8.69 -14.11 -6.67
N PRO A 52 -8.57 -13.89 -8.00
CA PRO A 52 -9.07 -12.67 -8.65
C PRO A 52 -10.55 -12.37 -8.37
N ALA A 53 -11.37 -13.40 -8.18
CA ALA A 53 -12.79 -13.25 -7.87
C ALA A 53 -13.05 -12.56 -6.51
N CYS A 54 -12.12 -12.65 -5.57
CA CYS A 54 -12.21 -12.04 -4.24
C CYS A 54 -11.78 -10.57 -4.24
N VAL A 55 -11.00 -10.13 -5.22
CA VAL A 55 -10.48 -8.75 -5.29
C VAL A 55 -11.52 -7.84 -5.92
N LYS A 56 -12.01 -6.83 -5.18
CA LYS A 56 -13.01 -5.87 -5.67
C LYS A 56 -12.42 -4.49 -5.91
N GLY A 57 -11.53 -4.07 -5.02
CA GLY A 57 -10.74 -2.84 -5.13
C GLY A 57 -9.26 -3.13 -4.92
N VAL A 58 -8.39 -2.23 -5.36
CA VAL A 58 -6.96 -2.27 -5.00
C VAL A 58 -6.60 -0.99 -4.26
N HIS A 59 -5.96 -1.17 -3.10
CA HIS A 59 -5.35 -0.09 -2.33
C HIS A 59 -3.90 0.07 -2.76
N LEU A 60 -3.58 1.24 -3.29
CA LEU A 60 -2.25 1.55 -3.79
C LEU A 60 -1.29 1.78 -2.61
N LEU A 61 -0.08 1.23 -2.72
CA LEU A 61 1.03 1.67 -1.86
C LEU A 61 1.15 3.20 -1.93
N PHE A 62 1.45 3.85 -0.80
CA PHE A 62 1.51 5.30 -0.73
C PHE A 62 2.59 5.77 0.23
N TRP A 63 3.04 6.99 0.01
CA TRP A 63 4.03 7.68 0.84
C TRP A 63 3.34 8.85 1.54
N PRO A 64 2.87 8.68 2.80
CA PRO A 64 2.15 9.73 3.52
C PRO A 64 2.96 11.02 3.65
N THR A 65 4.29 10.95 3.73
CA THR A 65 5.15 12.13 3.67
C THR A 65 5.77 12.16 2.27
N TRP A 66 5.41 13.13 1.41
CA TRP A 66 5.94 13.15 0.04
C TRP A 66 6.12 14.56 -0.56
N VAL A 67 5.50 15.60 0.00
CA VAL A 67 5.55 16.95 -0.56
C VAL A 67 6.97 17.52 -0.53
N ASP A 68 7.71 17.33 0.56
CA ASP A 68 9.10 17.79 0.67
C ASP A 68 10.02 17.03 -0.29
N PHE A 69 9.77 15.74 -0.49
CA PHE A 69 10.50 14.94 -1.47
C PHE A 69 10.24 15.43 -2.89
N TRP A 70 8.98 15.65 -3.25
CA TRP A 70 8.58 16.21 -4.54
C TRP A 70 9.22 17.58 -4.82
N ARG A 71 9.32 18.45 -3.79
CA ARG A 71 9.93 19.78 -3.89
C ARG A 71 11.45 19.75 -3.83
N GLY A 72 12.06 18.64 -3.43
CA GLY A 72 13.50 18.53 -3.19
C GLY A 72 13.98 19.30 -1.95
N ASP A 73 13.13 19.48 -0.94
CA ASP A 73 13.51 20.15 0.31
C ASP A 73 14.40 19.24 1.17
N ARG A 74 15.70 19.32 0.92
CA ARG A 74 16.70 18.52 1.63
C ARG A 74 16.73 18.79 3.13
N THR A 75 16.44 20.03 3.57
CA THR A 75 16.47 20.37 4.99
C THR A 75 15.31 19.69 5.72
N ALA A 76 14.09 19.79 5.18
CA ALA A 76 12.92 19.11 5.73
C ALA A 76 13.09 17.58 5.72
N LEU A 77 13.59 17.01 4.63
CA LEU A 77 13.84 15.58 4.53
C LEU A 77 14.86 15.07 5.56
N MET A 78 15.94 15.83 5.82
CA MET A 78 16.91 15.44 6.85
C MET A 78 16.35 15.58 8.26
N ALA A 79 15.47 16.57 8.50
CA ALA A 79 14.80 16.71 9.79
C ALA A 79 13.82 15.55 10.07
N GLU A 80 13.09 15.11 9.04
CA GLU A 80 12.09 14.03 9.16
C GLU A 80 12.72 12.63 9.17
N PHE A 81 13.65 12.34 8.24
CA PHE A 81 14.19 10.99 8.04
C PHE A 81 15.56 10.77 8.72
N GLY A 82 16.24 11.84 9.14
CA GLY A 82 17.53 11.79 9.83
C GLY A 82 18.75 11.49 8.95
N SER A 83 18.59 10.86 7.78
CA SER A 83 19.69 10.56 6.85
C SER A 83 19.20 10.39 5.40
N GLU A 84 20.08 10.58 4.43
CA GLU A 84 19.78 10.28 3.03
C GLU A 84 19.52 8.78 2.78
N ASP A 85 20.18 7.90 3.52
CA ASP A 85 19.96 6.46 3.40
C ASP A 85 18.53 6.09 3.81
N ASN A 86 17.98 6.76 4.84
CA ASN A 86 16.59 6.57 5.24
C ASN A 86 15.62 7.16 4.21
N VAL A 87 15.92 8.33 3.64
CA VAL A 87 15.13 8.89 2.52
C VAL A 87 15.11 7.92 1.34
N ARG A 88 16.27 7.41 0.93
CA ARG A 88 16.38 6.43 -0.15
C ARG A 88 15.66 5.13 0.17
N GLY A 89 15.74 4.65 1.42
CA GLY A 89 15.02 3.45 1.86
C GLY A 89 13.50 3.62 1.79
N TYR A 90 13.00 4.81 2.15
CA TYR A 90 11.57 5.11 2.16
C TYR A 90 10.99 5.33 0.75
N TYR A 91 11.65 6.14 -0.10
CA TYR A 91 11.15 6.45 -1.45
C TYR A 91 11.68 5.52 -2.55
N GLY A 92 12.65 4.65 -2.22
CA GLY A 92 13.37 3.80 -3.18
C GLY A 92 14.46 4.53 -4.00
N SER A 93 14.43 5.86 -4.04
CA SER A 93 15.40 6.70 -4.74
C SER A 93 15.52 8.07 -4.07
N LEU A 94 16.55 8.84 -4.46
CA LEU A 94 16.66 10.27 -4.15
C LEU A 94 16.16 11.15 -5.32
N ASN A 95 15.74 10.55 -6.43
CA ASN A 95 15.24 11.24 -7.61
C ASN A 95 13.71 11.11 -7.70
N VAL A 96 13.04 12.27 -7.80
CA VAL A 96 11.58 12.36 -7.95
C VAL A 96 11.08 11.61 -9.19
N ALA A 97 11.85 11.58 -10.29
CA ALA A 97 11.46 10.86 -11.50
C ALA A 97 11.35 9.34 -11.27
N ASP A 98 12.27 8.76 -10.52
CA ASP A 98 12.25 7.33 -10.18
C ASP A 98 11.06 7.01 -9.27
N TRP A 99 10.76 7.89 -8.31
CA TRP A 99 9.59 7.77 -7.44
C TRP A 99 8.27 7.86 -8.23
N VAL A 100 8.19 8.75 -9.22
CA VAL A 100 7.03 8.80 -10.15
C VAL A 100 6.91 7.51 -10.94
N GLU A 101 8.01 6.89 -11.37
CA GLU A 101 7.95 5.58 -12.01
C GLU A 101 7.47 4.50 -11.04
N GLY A 102 7.84 4.58 -9.75
CA GLY A 102 7.29 3.73 -8.69
C GLY A 102 5.75 3.82 -8.59
N TRP A 103 5.18 5.03 -8.65
CA TRP A 103 3.73 5.21 -8.72
C TRP A 103 3.11 4.62 -9.99
N ARG A 104 3.77 4.77 -11.14
CA ARG A 104 3.31 4.18 -12.41
C ARG A 104 3.27 2.67 -12.32
N GLU A 105 4.30 2.07 -11.75
CA GLU A 105 4.38 0.63 -11.57
C GLU A 105 3.33 0.12 -10.59
N ASN A 106 3.11 0.84 -9.48
CA ASN A 106 2.03 0.54 -8.55
C ASN A 106 0.66 0.51 -9.25
N LEU A 107 0.38 1.48 -10.15
CA LEU A 107 -0.83 1.50 -10.97
C LEU A 107 -0.91 0.35 -11.98
N ARG A 108 0.20 -0.01 -12.65
CA ARG A 108 0.24 -1.13 -13.60
C ARG A 108 -0.08 -2.44 -12.88
N ARG A 109 0.57 -2.70 -11.74
CA ARG A 109 0.33 -3.89 -10.92
C ARG A 109 -1.12 -3.93 -10.41
N ALA A 110 -1.67 -2.81 -9.98
CA ALA A 110 -3.07 -2.73 -9.59
C ALA A 110 -4.02 -3.07 -10.76
N ALA A 111 -3.69 -2.62 -11.97
CA ALA A 111 -4.50 -2.90 -13.17
C ALA A 111 -4.51 -4.38 -13.55
N GLU A 112 -3.46 -5.15 -13.25
CA GLU A 112 -3.42 -6.60 -13.47
C GLU A 112 -4.49 -7.35 -12.67
N CYS A 113 -4.90 -6.80 -11.52
CA CYS A 113 -5.98 -7.32 -10.69
C CYS A 113 -7.37 -7.06 -11.26
N GLN A 114 -7.49 -6.24 -12.31
CA GLN A 114 -8.76 -5.80 -12.91
C GLN A 114 -9.79 -5.34 -11.86
N PRO A 115 -9.42 -4.46 -10.91
CA PRO A 115 -10.32 -4.05 -9.84
C PRO A 115 -11.43 -3.16 -10.38
N GLN A 116 -12.53 -3.07 -9.63
CA GLN A 116 -13.63 -2.15 -9.96
C GLN A 116 -13.28 -0.70 -9.66
N TYR A 117 -12.36 -0.46 -8.73
CA TYR A 117 -11.87 0.85 -8.33
C TYR A 117 -10.48 0.77 -7.67
N LEU A 118 -9.83 1.92 -7.53
CA LEU A 118 -8.56 2.08 -6.83
C LEU A 118 -8.74 2.97 -5.60
N VAL A 119 -8.05 2.66 -4.51
CA VAL A 119 -7.91 3.54 -3.34
C VAL A 119 -6.56 4.25 -3.45
N PHE A 120 -6.60 5.58 -3.49
CA PHE A 120 -5.43 6.45 -3.60
C PHE A 120 -5.46 7.49 -2.48
N HIS A 121 -4.45 7.46 -1.61
CA HIS A 121 -4.33 8.41 -0.50
C HIS A 121 -3.71 9.72 -0.98
N VAL A 122 -4.48 10.81 -0.85
CA VAL A 122 -3.99 12.18 -1.08
C VAL A 122 -3.74 12.83 0.27
N ALA A 123 -2.57 12.59 0.85
CA ALA A 123 -2.22 13.12 2.16
C ALA A 123 -0.75 13.56 2.22
N HIS A 124 -0.46 14.53 3.08
CA HIS A 124 0.89 14.86 3.50
C HIS A 124 0.93 14.87 5.02
N ASN A 125 1.40 13.78 5.61
CA ASN A 125 1.37 13.57 7.05
C ASN A 125 2.78 13.32 7.57
N CYS A 126 3.46 14.38 7.98
CA CYS A 126 4.78 14.26 8.60
C CYS A 126 4.67 13.43 9.88
N THR A 127 5.54 12.45 10.02
CA THR A 127 5.52 11.48 11.13
C THR A 127 5.71 12.22 12.45
N SER A 128 6.63 13.18 12.47
CA SER A 128 6.88 14.09 13.59
C SER A 128 5.61 14.81 14.06
N GLU A 129 4.82 15.36 13.15
CA GLU A 129 3.54 16.04 13.44
C GLU A 129 2.48 15.06 13.93
N MET A 130 2.35 13.89 13.30
CA MET A 130 1.35 12.88 13.66
C MET A 130 1.51 12.37 15.10
N TYR A 131 2.74 12.06 15.51
CA TYR A 131 3.01 11.52 16.84
C TYR A 131 3.01 12.59 17.93
N THR A 132 3.35 13.83 17.60
CA THR A 132 3.39 14.94 18.58
C THR A 132 2.10 15.77 18.62
N ARG A 133 1.24 15.65 17.60
CA ARG A 133 0.06 16.50 17.36
C ARG A 133 0.38 18.00 17.28
N ALA A 134 1.57 18.35 16.80
CA ALA A 134 1.95 19.72 16.49
C ALA A 134 1.77 19.95 14.98
N PHE A 135 0.79 20.80 14.62
CA PHE A 135 0.43 21.16 13.24
C PHE A 135 0.67 22.65 12.97
#